data_AF-A0A7S1PSB4-F1
#
_entry.id   AF-A0A7S1PSB4-F1
#
_cell.length_a   1.000
_cell.length_b   1.000
_cell.length_c   1.000
_cell.angle_alpha   90.00
_cell.angle_beta   90.00
_cell.angle_gamma   90.00
#
_symmetry.space_group_name_H-M   'P 1'
#
loop_
_entity.id
_entity.type
_entity.pdbx_description
1 polymer ?
#
loop_
_entity_poly.entity_id
_entity_poly.type
_entity_poly.pdbx_seq_one_letter_code
_entity_poly.pdbx_strand_id
1 'polypeptide(L)'
;YAAMNSYVVALASEEYVCVWQYRNPNASVDTLDPLSVATSRREAAERVFHIEDIVSKDSMQSVVNTRKLGVTNDLICAMHCNDQYLVIGRESGTVQIYTMAPIALVAKHTLLAPPQVLALNSDNSMLAVIDSSSMLNLYRVIPDKFSVVANAMEVVQGFERKEVWDVIFSSDNPDMFAIMEKTRMYIFRGLEPEEPVVSNAHPCRFENLRMRALNLDETLFNPEQPNKSAAMDYETKSLRDTRQLLRDVGFKDALQYVEDHPHPRLWALIAEAALEELDFVVAEKAVVRCREYPAIQFVKRIKQLDDPQKQKAEVLAYYHRFDEAERVYKEMDRRDLAVEMRARLGDWFRVVQLVQEGGSDESMIHTAWENIGDYYADRQKWAKAAEYYALCRHYEKLAHVHYTRDDFRALERL
;
A
#
# COMPACT_ATOMS: atom_id res chain seq x y z
N TYR A 1 -12.40 -19.78 -6.88
CA TYR A 1 -11.98 -18.80 -5.86
C TYR A 1 -10.50 -18.51 -5.97
N ALA A 2 -10.08 -17.28 -5.69
CA ALA A 2 -8.67 -16.88 -5.76
C ALA A 2 -8.30 -16.04 -4.54
N ALA A 3 -7.11 -16.27 -3.98
CA ALA A 3 -6.55 -15.50 -2.89
C ALA A 3 -5.03 -15.37 -3.10
N MET A 4 -4.46 -14.24 -2.70
CA MET A 4 -3.04 -13.95 -2.88
C MET A 4 -2.49 -13.35 -1.60
N ASN A 5 -1.28 -13.76 -1.24
CA ASN A 5 -0.49 -13.13 -0.18
C ASN A 5 0.85 -12.63 -0.76
N SER A 6 1.81 -12.25 0.08
CA SER A 6 3.06 -11.63 -0.36
C SER A 6 4.01 -12.55 -1.16
N TYR A 7 3.80 -13.87 -1.15
CA TYR A 7 4.69 -14.85 -1.81
C TYR A 7 3.97 -16.08 -2.42
N VAL A 8 2.65 -16.18 -2.30
CA VAL A 8 1.82 -17.30 -2.76
C VAL A 8 0.53 -16.79 -3.39
N VAL A 9 0.14 -17.43 -4.49
CA VAL A 9 -1.21 -17.36 -5.07
C VAL A 9 -1.91 -18.69 -4.83
N ALA A 10 -3.06 -18.67 -4.17
CA ALA A 10 -3.93 -19.82 -4.00
C ALA A 10 -5.14 -19.69 -4.92
N LEU A 11 -5.41 -20.73 -5.71
CA LEU A 11 -6.57 -20.87 -6.57
C LEU A 11 -7.33 -22.11 -6.13
N ALA A 12 -8.59 -21.96 -5.78
CA ALA A 12 -9.47 -23.08 -5.48
C ALA A 12 -10.50 -23.24 -6.61
N SER A 13 -10.59 -24.47 -7.12
CA SER A 13 -11.75 -24.98 -7.85
C SER A 13 -12.83 -25.38 -6.83
N GLU A 14 -13.82 -26.15 -7.26
CA GLU A 14 -14.86 -26.70 -6.38
C GLU A 14 -14.30 -27.78 -5.43
N GLU A 15 -13.31 -28.58 -5.87
CA GLU A 15 -12.77 -29.72 -5.11
C GLU A 15 -11.25 -29.65 -4.83
N TYR A 16 -10.53 -28.91 -5.67
CA TYR A 16 -9.07 -28.85 -5.67
C TYR A 16 -8.55 -27.47 -5.33
N VAL A 17 -7.45 -27.43 -4.59
CA VAL A 17 -6.73 -26.21 -4.27
C VAL A 17 -5.34 -26.29 -4.89
N CYS A 18 -5.06 -25.34 -5.78
CA CYS A 18 -3.76 -25.09 -6.36
C CYS A 18 -3.08 -23.95 -5.61
N VAL A 19 -1.86 -24.16 -5.16
CA VAL A 19 -1.05 -23.16 -4.48
C VAL A 19 0.24 -22.98 -5.26
N TRP A 20 0.43 -21.78 -5.78
CA TRP A 20 1.61 -21.37 -6.52
C TRP A 20 2.46 -20.44 -5.68
N GLN A 21 3.64 -20.90 -5.29
CA GLN A 21 4.61 -20.07 -4.59
C GLN A 21 5.48 -19.33 -5.62
N TYR A 22 5.31 -18.01 -5.71
CA TYR A 22 6.05 -17.18 -6.64
C TYR A 22 7.24 -16.51 -5.95
N ARG A 23 8.28 -16.24 -6.73
CA ARG A 23 9.44 -15.49 -6.23
C ARG A 23 9.10 -14.01 -6.23
N ASN A 24 9.21 -13.36 -5.07
CA ASN A 24 9.07 -11.91 -5.01
C ASN A 24 10.32 -11.26 -5.66
N PRO A 25 10.19 -10.55 -6.80
CA PRO A 25 11.32 -9.92 -7.48
C PRO A 25 11.95 -8.78 -6.67
N ASN A 26 11.23 -8.22 -5.69
CA ASN A 26 11.69 -7.12 -4.84
C ASN A 26 12.35 -7.59 -3.54
N ALA A 27 12.39 -8.89 -3.26
CA ALA A 27 13.11 -9.42 -2.11
C ALA A 27 14.62 -9.30 -2.36
N SER A 28 15.27 -8.35 -1.68
CA SER A 28 16.74 -8.25 -1.68
C SER A 28 17.33 -9.54 -1.12
N VAL A 29 17.97 -10.33 -1.98
CA VAL A 29 18.69 -11.52 -1.55
C VAL A 29 19.97 -11.03 -0.87
N ASP A 30 20.01 -11.08 0.46
CA ASP A 30 21.22 -10.77 1.21
C ASP A 30 22.22 -11.91 1.02
N THR A 31 23.20 -11.71 0.14
CA THR A 31 24.19 -12.73 -0.25
C THR A 31 25.00 -13.31 0.91
N LEU A 32 24.99 -12.63 2.07
CA LEU A 32 25.70 -13.05 3.27
C LEU A 32 24.86 -13.94 4.20
N ASP A 33 23.54 -14.02 3.99
CA ASP A 33 22.65 -14.89 4.77
C ASP A 33 22.38 -16.22 4.04
N PRO A 34 22.90 -17.36 4.55
CA PRO A 34 22.68 -18.68 3.96
C PRO A 34 21.20 -19.05 3.83
N LEU A 35 20.34 -18.53 4.72
CA LEU A 35 18.89 -18.76 4.69
C LEU A 35 18.22 -17.96 3.58
N SER A 36 18.58 -16.69 3.39
CA SER A 36 18.06 -15.86 2.29
C SER A 36 18.46 -16.43 0.92
N VAL A 37 19.71 -16.92 0.81
CA VAL A 37 20.23 -17.56 -0.41
C VAL A 37 19.53 -18.89 -0.67
N ALA A 38 19.31 -19.72 0.36
CA ALA A 38 18.55 -20.97 0.25
C ALA A 38 17.07 -20.74 -0.10
N THR A 39 16.47 -19.66 0.40
CA THR A 39 15.09 -19.27 0.09
C THR A 39 14.97 -18.72 -1.33
N SER A 40 16.01 -18.03 -1.84
CA SER A 40 16.10 -17.59 -3.23
C SER A 40 16.35 -18.74 -4.24
N ARG A 41 16.89 -19.87 -3.76
CA ARG A 41 17.10 -21.11 -4.54
C ARG A 41 15.89 -22.04 -4.56
N ARG A 42 14.82 -21.77 -3.79
CA ARG A 42 13.59 -22.55 -3.89
C ARG A 42 12.94 -22.23 -5.24
N GLU A 43 12.89 -23.23 -6.11
CA GLU A 43 12.12 -23.17 -7.36
C GLU A 43 10.68 -22.74 -7.06
N ALA A 44 10.08 -21.98 -7.98
CA ALA A 44 8.66 -21.68 -7.93
C ALA A 44 7.91 -23.01 -7.82
N ALA A 45 7.26 -23.23 -6.66
CA ALA A 45 6.65 -24.51 -6.35
C ALA A 45 5.16 -24.42 -6.63
N GLU A 46 4.71 -25.19 -7.61
CA GLU A 46 3.30 -25.44 -7.88
C GLU A 46 2.87 -26.70 -7.12
N ARG A 47 1.90 -26.55 -6.23
CA ARG A 47 1.39 -27.65 -5.39
C ARG A 47 -0.11 -27.73 -5.52
N VAL A 48 -0.65 -28.94 -5.62
CA VAL A 48 -2.09 -29.16 -5.71
C VAL A 48 -2.47 -30.22 -4.69
N PHE A 49 -3.59 -29.99 -4.01
CA PHE A 49 -4.19 -30.97 -3.12
C PHE A 49 -5.71 -30.97 -3.25
N HIS A 50 -6.31 -32.12 -2.95
CA HIS A 50 -7.76 -32.26 -2.86
C HIS A 50 -8.24 -31.84 -1.47
N ILE A 51 -9.42 -31.22 -1.35
CA ILE A 51 -9.94 -30.67 -0.08
C ILE A 51 -10.15 -31.72 1.02
N GLU A 52 -10.31 -32.99 0.65
CA GLU A 52 -10.42 -34.11 1.59
C GLU A 52 -9.07 -34.66 2.07
N ASP A 53 -7.98 -34.31 1.39
CA ASP A 53 -6.66 -34.80 1.77
C ASP A 53 -6.17 -34.08 3.03
N ILE A 54 -5.66 -34.86 3.99
CA ILE A 54 -4.93 -34.31 5.14
C ILE A 54 -3.55 -33.92 4.63
N VAL A 55 -3.42 -32.65 4.21
CA VAL A 55 -2.17 -32.11 3.70
C VAL A 55 -1.14 -32.04 4.83
N SER A 56 0.00 -32.70 4.64
CA SER A 56 1.17 -32.59 5.51
C SER A 56 2.41 -32.24 4.67
N LYS A 57 3.54 -31.91 5.34
CA LYS A 57 4.83 -31.62 4.69
C LYS A 57 5.23 -32.67 3.63
N ASP A 58 4.92 -33.94 3.90
CA ASP A 58 5.34 -35.07 3.07
C ASP A 58 4.26 -35.55 2.09
N SER A 59 3.03 -35.03 2.20
CA SER A 59 1.87 -35.47 1.42
C SER A 59 1.60 -34.60 0.18
N MET A 60 2.32 -33.49 0.01
CA MET A 60 2.10 -32.55 -1.10
C MET A 60 2.64 -33.08 -2.42
N GLN A 61 1.75 -33.27 -3.39
CA GLN A 61 2.08 -33.70 -4.72
C GLN A 61 2.29 -32.50 -5.66
N SER A 62 3.20 -32.66 -6.61
CA SER A 62 3.27 -31.79 -7.79
C SER A 62 1.97 -31.94 -8.60
N VAL A 63 1.55 -30.88 -9.29
CA VAL A 63 0.37 -30.83 -10.20
C VAL A 63 0.30 -32.07 -11.11
N VAL A 64 1.46 -32.61 -11.50
CA VAL A 64 1.60 -33.74 -12.43
C VAL A 64 1.09 -35.07 -11.85
N ASN A 65 1.02 -35.22 -10.53
CA ASN A 65 0.72 -36.48 -9.85
C ASN A 65 -0.62 -36.51 -9.11
N THR A 66 -1.52 -35.54 -9.34
CA THR A 66 -2.83 -35.49 -8.65
C THR A 66 -3.58 -36.81 -8.78
N ARG A 67 -3.70 -37.53 -7.67
CA ARG A 67 -4.62 -38.65 -7.56
C ARG A 67 -6.04 -38.10 -7.75
N LYS A 68 -6.79 -38.66 -8.71
CA LYS A 68 -8.24 -38.46 -8.76
C LYS A 68 -8.83 -39.16 -7.53
N LEU A 69 -9.01 -38.42 -6.44
CA LEU A 69 -9.89 -38.86 -5.37
C LEU A 69 -11.35 -38.77 -5.87
N GLY A 70 -12.22 -39.56 -5.25
CA GLY A 70 -13.64 -39.63 -5.63
C GLY A 70 -14.35 -38.28 -5.43
N VAL A 71 -15.44 -38.10 -6.18
CA VAL A 71 -16.33 -36.92 -6.12
C VAL A 71 -16.66 -36.59 -4.67
N THR A 72 -16.46 -35.33 -4.26
CA THR A 72 -16.87 -34.85 -2.93
C THR A 72 -18.22 -34.16 -3.02
N ASN A 73 -19.08 -34.39 -2.03
CA ASN A 73 -20.40 -33.75 -1.96
C ASN A 73 -20.36 -32.38 -1.25
N ASP A 74 -19.21 -31.98 -0.70
CA ASP A 74 -19.05 -30.77 0.10
C ASP A 74 -18.04 -29.84 -0.58
N LEU A 75 -18.55 -28.93 -1.42
CA LEU A 75 -17.73 -28.11 -2.31
C LEU A 75 -17.11 -26.92 -1.58
N ILE A 76 -16.02 -26.39 -2.14
CA ILE A 76 -15.42 -25.15 -1.68
C ILE A 76 -16.35 -23.98 -2.07
N CYS A 77 -16.68 -23.12 -1.10
CA CYS A 77 -17.56 -21.96 -1.29
C CYS A 77 -16.89 -20.60 -0.99
N ALA A 78 -15.82 -20.60 -0.18
CA ALA A 78 -15.09 -19.38 0.15
C ALA A 78 -13.61 -19.69 0.41
N MET A 79 -12.75 -18.70 0.16
CA MET A 79 -11.31 -18.83 0.43
C MET A 79 -10.71 -17.47 0.81
N HIS A 80 -9.84 -17.48 1.81
CA HIS A 80 -9.05 -16.33 2.22
C HIS A 80 -7.63 -16.77 2.56
N CYS A 81 -6.65 -15.91 2.32
CA CYS A 81 -5.24 -16.22 2.55
C CYS A 81 -4.54 -15.01 3.16
N ASN A 82 -3.64 -15.26 4.11
CA ASN A 82 -2.64 -14.31 4.53
C ASN A 82 -1.25 -14.98 4.58
N ASP A 83 -0.25 -14.31 5.14
CA ASP A 83 1.12 -14.81 5.14
C ASP A 83 1.32 -16.04 6.06
N GLN A 84 0.39 -16.34 6.97
CA GLN A 84 0.50 -17.45 7.94
C GLN A 84 -0.52 -18.57 7.72
N TYR A 85 -1.72 -18.25 7.25
CA TYR A 85 -2.84 -19.18 7.14
C TYR A 85 -3.57 -19.07 5.79
N LEU A 86 -3.97 -20.23 5.25
CA LEU A 86 -5.05 -20.37 4.27
C LEU A 86 -6.30 -20.78 5.01
N VAL A 87 -7.40 -20.10 4.76
CA VAL A 87 -8.71 -20.46 5.28
C VAL A 87 -9.60 -20.81 4.11
N ILE A 88 -10.15 -22.01 4.11
CA ILE A 88 -11.06 -22.51 3.07
C ILE A 88 -12.39 -22.87 3.72
N GLY A 89 -13.46 -22.25 3.24
CA GLY A 89 -14.84 -22.53 3.64
C GLY A 89 -15.51 -23.51 2.68
N ARG A 90 -16.29 -24.43 3.23
CA ARG A 90 -17.07 -25.43 2.49
C ARG A 90 -18.58 -25.20 2.63
N GLU A 91 -19.37 -25.69 1.68
CA GLU A 91 -20.83 -25.56 1.66
C GLU A 91 -21.52 -26.19 2.88
N SER A 92 -20.90 -27.20 3.50
CA SER A 92 -21.37 -27.77 4.77
C SER A 92 -21.28 -26.82 5.96
N GLY A 93 -20.63 -25.66 5.81
CA GLY A 93 -20.27 -24.76 6.92
C GLY A 93 -18.95 -25.16 7.60
N THR A 94 -18.22 -26.15 7.07
CA THR A 94 -16.90 -26.51 7.59
C THR A 94 -15.83 -25.57 7.04
N VAL A 95 -15.00 -25.01 7.91
CA VAL A 95 -13.82 -24.22 7.60
C VAL A 95 -12.56 -25.02 7.89
N GLN A 96 -11.67 -25.10 6.92
CA GLN A 96 -10.36 -25.72 7.05
C GLN A 96 -9.27 -24.63 7.09
N ILE A 97 -8.38 -24.70 8.08
CA ILE A 97 -7.26 -23.77 8.24
C ILE A 97 -5.96 -24.53 7.97
N TYR A 98 -5.18 -24.02 7.01
CA TYR A 98 -3.87 -24.53 6.67
C TYR A 98 -2.79 -23.52 7.04
N THR A 99 -1.65 -23.97 7.57
CA THR A 99 -0.49 -23.08 7.75
C THR A 99 0.19 -22.79 6.42
N MET A 100 0.89 -21.66 6.31
CA MET A 100 1.72 -21.31 5.16
C MET A 100 3.20 -21.54 5.50
N ALA A 101 3.95 -22.17 4.59
CA ALA A 101 5.39 -22.47 4.73
C ALA A 101 5.78 -23.36 5.94
N PRO A 102 5.35 -24.64 5.97
CA PRO A 102 4.74 -25.39 4.88
C PRO A 102 3.23 -25.46 4.96
N ILE A 103 2.63 -25.69 3.80
CA ILE A 103 1.19 -25.96 3.67
C ILE A 103 0.87 -27.25 4.43
N ALA A 104 0.15 -27.13 5.52
CA ALA A 104 -0.30 -28.28 6.31
C ALA A 104 -1.66 -27.95 6.90
N LEU A 105 -2.57 -28.92 6.89
CA LEU A 105 -3.87 -28.78 7.53
C LEU A 105 -3.67 -28.78 9.05
N VAL A 106 -4.12 -27.72 9.72
CA VAL A 106 -3.92 -27.56 11.17
C VAL A 106 -5.23 -27.55 11.94
N ALA A 107 -6.30 -27.00 11.36
CA ALA A 107 -7.59 -26.99 12.02
C ALA A 107 -8.77 -27.27 11.08
N LYS A 108 -9.80 -27.92 11.60
CA LYS A 108 -11.14 -27.96 11.03
C LYS A 108 -12.12 -27.38 12.04
N HIS A 109 -12.92 -26.43 11.60
CA HIS A 109 -13.94 -25.78 12.41
C HIS A 109 -15.30 -25.82 11.74
N THR A 110 -16.37 -25.91 12.50
CA THR A 110 -17.74 -25.83 11.99
C THR A 110 -18.34 -24.48 12.35
N LEU A 111 -18.81 -23.76 11.34
CA LEU A 111 -19.49 -22.48 11.46
C LEU A 111 -21.00 -22.68 11.68
N LEU A 112 -21.69 -21.58 12.01
CA LEU A 112 -23.16 -21.58 12.13
C LEU A 112 -23.87 -21.71 10.78
N ALA A 113 -23.26 -21.22 9.71
CA ALA A 113 -23.82 -21.12 8.37
C ALA A 113 -22.71 -21.24 7.31
N PRO A 114 -23.04 -21.59 6.05
CA PRO A 114 -22.06 -21.67 4.97
C PRO A 114 -21.46 -20.29 4.68
N PRO A 115 -20.11 -20.17 4.66
CA PRO A 115 -19.45 -18.90 4.43
C PRO A 115 -19.46 -18.51 2.95
N GLN A 116 -19.74 -17.24 2.66
CA GLN A 116 -19.59 -16.64 1.33
C GLN A 116 -18.32 -15.79 1.24
N VAL A 117 -18.05 -14.99 2.27
CA VAL A 117 -16.85 -14.15 2.37
C VAL A 117 -16.14 -14.48 3.67
N LEU A 118 -14.81 -14.61 3.58
CA LEU A 118 -13.93 -14.85 4.71
C LEU A 118 -12.87 -13.75 4.74
N ALA A 119 -12.62 -13.19 5.92
CA ALA A 119 -11.52 -12.25 6.14
C ALA A 119 -10.85 -12.52 7.49
N LEU A 120 -9.53 -12.62 7.51
CA LEU A 120 -8.75 -12.68 8.75
C LEU A 120 -8.21 -11.30 9.11
N ASN A 121 -8.10 -11.03 10.40
CA ASN A 121 -7.45 -9.83 10.89
C ASN A 121 -5.92 -9.94 10.85
N SER A 122 -5.23 -8.81 11.10
CA SER A 122 -3.77 -8.70 10.94
C SER A 122 -2.95 -9.61 11.87
N ASP A 123 -3.48 -9.97 13.04
CA ASP A 123 -2.80 -10.81 14.04
C ASP A 123 -3.34 -12.26 14.10
N ASN A 124 -4.27 -12.62 13.20
CA ASN A 124 -4.91 -13.94 13.13
C ASN A 124 -5.72 -14.34 14.37
N SER A 125 -6.13 -13.38 15.21
CA SER A 125 -6.98 -13.66 16.38
C SER A 125 -8.48 -13.70 16.03
N MET A 126 -8.87 -13.13 14.89
CA MET A 126 -10.27 -12.96 14.50
C MET A 126 -10.51 -13.31 13.03
N LEU A 127 -11.62 -14.01 12.78
CA LEU A 127 -12.15 -14.34 11.46
C LEU A 127 -13.52 -13.70 11.30
N ALA A 128 -13.67 -12.81 10.33
CA ALA A 128 -14.97 -12.33 9.87
C ALA A 128 -15.53 -13.29 8.82
N VAL A 129 -16.80 -13.65 9.00
CA VAL A 129 -17.52 -14.50 8.05
C VAL A 129 -18.83 -13.84 7.69
N ILE A 130 -19.04 -13.61 6.40
CA ILE A 130 -20.34 -13.27 5.83
C ILE A 130 -20.95 -14.56 5.31
N ASP A 131 -22.13 -14.92 5.79
CA ASP A 131 -22.84 -16.11 5.33
C ASP A 131 -23.65 -15.86 4.04
N SER A 132 -24.22 -16.93 3.48
CA SER A 132 -25.09 -16.87 2.30
C SER A 132 -26.38 -16.05 2.49
N SER A 133 -26.74 -15.70 3.73
CA SER A 133 -27.85 -14.82 4.08
C SER A 133 -27.44 -13.35 4.28
N SER A 134 -26.18 -13.01 3.95
CA SER A 134 -25.58 -11.69 4.15
C SER A 134 -25.54 -11.26 5.62
N MET A 135 -25.44 -12.23 6.54
CA MET A 135 -25.21 -11.97 7.96
C MET A 135 -23.71 -12.10 8.25
N LEU A 136 -23.15 -11.03 8.83
CA LEU A 136 -21.77 -10.98 9.28
C LEU A 136 -21.68 -11.40 10.75
N ASN A 137 -20.84 -12.39 11.01
CA ASN A 137 -20.45 -12.83 12.35
C ASN A 137 -18.92 -12.82 12.48
N LEU A 138 -18.44 -12.51 13.69
CA LEU A 138 -17.02 -12.58 14.03
C LEU A 138 -16.77 -13.84 14.84
N TYR A 139 -15.67 -14.53 14.53
CA TYR A 139 -15.24 -15.74 15.19
C TYR A 139 -13.83 -15.57 15.75
N ARG A 140 -13.58 -16.12 16.93
CA ARG A 140 -12.24 -16.13 17.53
C ARG A 140 -11.42 -17.28 16.97
N VAL A 141 -10.23 -16.96 16.52
CA VAL A 141 -9.23 -17.93 16.06
C VAL A 141 -8.24 -18.11 17.21
N ILE A 142 -8.19 -19.33 17.76
CA ILE A 142 -7.30 -19.65 18.90
C ILE A 142 -6.38 -20.79 18.44
N PRO A 143 -5.11 -20.48 18.09
CA PRO A 143 -4.16 -21.47 17.60
C PRO A 143 -3.96 -22.66 18.54
N ASP A 144 -4.02 -22.44 19.85
CA ASP A 144 -3.87 -23.48 20.87
C ASP A 144 -5.01 -24.53 20.86
N LYS A 145 -6.17 -24.18 20.26
CA LYS A 145 -7.33 -25.06 20.13
C LYS A 145 -7.42 -25.73 18.76
N PHE A 146 -6.39 -25.58 17.91
CA PHE A 146 -6.39 -26.18 16.59
C PHE A 146 -6.39 -27.70 16.66
N SER A 147 -7.33 -28.30 15.92
CA SER A 147 -7.50 -29.74 15.81
C SER A 147 -7.98 -30.07 14.40
N VAL A 148 -7.45 -31.15 13.83
CA VAL A 148 -7.89 -31.68 12.53
C VAL A 148 -9.30 -32.28 12.63
N VAL A 149 -9.79 -32.54 13.84
CA VAL A 149 -11.18 -32.93 14.10
C VAL A 149 -12.05 -31.69 14.15
N ALA A 150 -13.14 -31.70 13.38
CA ALA A 150 -14.07 -30.59 13.27
C ALA A 150 -14.70 -30.26 14.63
N ASN A 151 -14.47 -29.03 15.10
CA ASN A 151 -15.06 -28.49 16.34
C ASN A 151 -15.81 -27.19 16.03
N ALA A 152 -16.88 -26.90 16.78
CA ALA A 152 -17.59 -25.63 16.64
C ALA A 152 -16.63 -24.45 16.88
N MET A 153 -16.67 -23.44 16.01
CA MET A 153 -15.85 -22.24 16.16
C MET A 153 -16.47 -21.28 17.18
N GLU A 154 -15.64 -20.64 18.01
CA GLU A 154 -16.12 -19.71 19.04
C GLU A 154 -16.58 -18.40 18.41
N VAL A 155 -17.89 -18.13 18.47
CA VAL A 155 -18.50 -16.89 17.98
C VAL A 155 -18.27 -15.77 19.00
N VAL A 156 -17.93 -14.58 18.51
CA VAL A 156 -17.87 -13.37 19.33
C VAL A 156 -19.30 -12.96 19.70
N GLN A 157 -19.64 -13.05 20.98
CA GLN A 157 -20.95 -12.68 21.47
C GLN A 157 -21.18 -11.16 21.39
N GLY A 158 -22.41 -10.76 21.06
CA GLY A 158 -22.82 -9.36 21.03
C GLY A 158 -22.51 -8.63 19.71
N PHE A 159 -22.04 -9.35 18.69
CA PHE A 159 -21.80 -8.78 17.36
C PHE A 159 -22.47 -9.61 16.27
N GLU A 160 -23.49 -9.03 15.64
CA GLU A 160 -24.18 -9.59 14.47
C GLU A 160 -24.64 -8.41 13.61
N ARG A 161 -24.36 -8.47 12.29
CA ARG A 161 -24.83 -7.46 11.33
C ARG A 161 -25.52 -8.14 10.16
N LYS A 162 -26.57 -7.52 9.63
CA LYS A 162 -27.41 -8.07 8.55
C LYS A 162 -27.24 -7.22 7.30
N GLU A 163 -27.46 -7.83 6.14
CA GLU A 163 -27.33 -7.19 4.83
C GLU A 163 -25.91 -6.63 4.58
N VAL A 164 -24.91 -7.33 5.11
CA VAL A 164 -23.49 -7.02 4.88
C VAL A 164 -23.03 -7.77 3.64
N TRP A 165 -22.39 -7.07 2.71
CA TRP A 165 -21.89 -7.66 1.48
C TRP A 165 -20.36 -7.66 1.36
N ASP A 166 -19.65 -6.88 2.19
CA ASP A 166 -18.19 -6.89 2.23
C ASP A 166 -17.62 -6.52 3.61
N VAL A 167 -16.42 -7.00 3.89
CA VAL A 167 -15.67 -6.77 5.14
C VAL A 167 -14.17 -6.74 4.86
N ILE A 168 -13.49 -5.76 5.46
CA ILE A 168 -12.03 -5.65 5.40
C ILE A 168 -11.46 -5.30 6.78
N PHE A 169 -10.43 -6.02 7.22
CA PHE A 169 -9.68 -5.68 8.42
C PHE A 169 -8.60 -4.65 8.11
N SER A 170 -8.23 -3.86 9.12
CA SER A 170 -7.06 -3.00 9.05
C SER A 170 -5.79 -3.86 9.01
N SER A 171 -4.84 -3.51 8.15
CA SER A 171 -3.57 -4.24 8.06
C SER A 171 -2.61 -3.92 9.20
N ASP A 172 -2.81 -2.77 9.88
CA ASP A 172 -1.97 -2.23 10.94
C ASP A 172 -2.57 -2.35 12.35
N ASN A 173 -3.88 -2.62 12.46
CA ASN A 173 -4.56 -2.72 13.74
C ASN A 173 -5.58 -3.87 13.76
N PRO A 174 -5.40 -4.91 14.60
CA PRO A 174 -6.27 -6.08 14.61
C PRO A 174 -7.68 -5.80 15.13
N ASP A 175 -7.87 -4.71 15.89
CA ASP A 175 -9.17 -4.33 16.47
C ASP A 175 -10.01 -3.48 15.50
N MET A 176 -9.46 -3.07 14.36
CA MET A 176 -10.18 -2.22 13.41
C MET A 176 -10.59 -2.99 12.16
N PHE A 177 -11.83 -2.81 11.75
CA PHE A 177 -12.33 -3.32 10.47
C PHE A 177 -13.42 -2.42 9.92
N ALA A 178 -13.64 -2.47 8.61
CA ALA A 178 -14.71 -1.78 7.93
C ALA A 178 -15.65 -2.80 7.29
N ILE A 179 -16.94 -2.51 7.32
CA ILE A 179 -17.98 -3.33 6.68
C ILE A 179 -18.82 -2.46 5.75
N MET A 180 -19.35 -3.11 4.73
CA MET A 180 -20.35 -2.52 3.85
C MET A 180 -21.71 -3.14 4.11
N GLU A 181 -22.63 -2.34 4.64
CA GLU A 181 -24.01 -2.72 4.91
C GLU A 181 -24.94 -1.89 4.03
N LYS A 182 -25.65 -2.56 3.11
CA LYS A 182 -26.44 -1.91 2.06
C LYS A 182 -25.63 -0.86 1.30
N THR A 183 -25.95 0.43 1.47
CA THR A 183 -25.30 1.58 0.84
C THR A 183 -24.46 2.41 1.83
N ARG A 184 -24.08 1.81 2.96
CA ARG A 184 -23.37 2.48 4.05
C ARG A 184 -22.14 1.69 4.46
N MET A 185 -21.06 2.43 4.64
CA MET A 185 -19.84 1.94 5.23
C MET A 185 -19.85 2.21 6.73
N TYR A 186 -19.54 1.20 7.51
CA TYR A 186 -19.33 1.30 8.96
C TYR A 186 -17.90 0.91 9.27
N ILE A 187 -17.17 1.79 9.95
CA ILE A 187 -15.85 1.49 10.50
C ILE A 187 -16.04 1.11 11.95
N PHE A 188 -15.45 0.00 12.38
CA PHE A 188 -15.53 -0.51 13.73
C PHE A 188 -14.18 -0.40 14.42
N ARG A 189 -14.23 -0.12 15.72
CA ARG A 189 -13.11 -0.27 16.65
C ARG A 189 -13.54 -1.23 17.76
N GLY A 190 -12.98 -2.43 17.74
CA GLY A 190 -13.52 -3.55 18.49
C GLY A 190 -14.92 -3.89 18.01
N LEU A 191 -15.92 -3.75 18.88
CA LEU A 191 -17.33 -4.01 18.55
C LEU A 191 -18.16 -2.74 18.41
N GLU A 192 -17.55 -1.56 18.56
CA GLU A 192 -18.23 -0.28 18.53
C GLU A 192 -18.17 0.32 17.12
N PRO A 193 -19.33 0.59 16.48
CA PRO A 193 -19.37 1.26 15.18
C PRO A 193 -19.13 2.77 15.31
N GLU A 194 -18.34 3.30 14.38
CA GLU A 194 -18.29 4.74 14.10
C GLU A 194 -19.53 5.22 13.31
N GLU A 195 -19.63 6.53 13.14
CA GLU A 195 -20.69 7.16 12.35
C GLU A 195 -20.67 6.64 10.89
N PRO A 196 -21.79 6.12 10.38
CA PRO A 196 -21.83 5.54 9.05
C PRO A 196 -21.64 6.59 7.96
N VAL A 197 -20.92 6.21 6.91
CA VAL A 197 -20.74 7.03 5.72
C VAL A 197 -21.47 6.40 4.55
N VAL A 198 -22.24 7.19 3.80
CA VAL A 198 -22.92 6.69 2.59
C VAL A 198 -21.86 6.43 1.53
N SER A 199 -21.76 5.18 1.10
CA SER A 199 -20.79 4.73 0.11
C SER A 199 -21.28 3.44 -0.54
N ASN A 200 -21.12 3.35 -1.85
CA ASN A 200 -21.30 2.11 -2.63
C ASN A 200 -19.95 1.61 -3.19
N ALA A 201 -18.84 2.17 -2.71
CA ALA A 201 -17.52 1.79 -3.20
C ALA A 201 -17.02 0.51 -2.50
N HIS A 202 -16.32 -0.33 -3.23
CA HIS A 202 -15.76 -1.59 -2.73
C HIS A 202 -14.52 -1.32 -1.87
N PRO A 203 -14.49 -1.76 -0.60
CA PRO A 203 -13.31 -1.65 0.25
C PRO A 203 -12.11 -2.36 -0.38
N CYS A 204 -10.97 -1.68 -0.43
CA CYS A 204 -9.76 -2.22 -1.07
C CYS A 204 -8.59 -2.34 -0.10
N ARG A 205 -8.38 -1.32 0.73
CA ARG A 205 -7.26 -1.28 1.68
C ARG A 205 -7.65 -0.48 2.91
N PHE A 206 -7.37 -1.01 4.09
CA PHE A 206 -7.52 -0.28 5.34
C PHE A 206 -6.19 -0.27 6.07
N GLU A 207 -5.56 0.90 6.15
CA GLU A 207 -4.25 1.09 6.76
C GLU A 207 -4.07 2.55 7.15
N ASN A 208 -3.25 2.82 8.17
CA ASN A 208 -2.93 4.15 8.63
C ASN A 208 -4.17 4.97 8.96
N LEU A 209 -5.15 4.35 9.61
CA LEU A 209 -6.45 4.95 9.96
C LEU A 209 -7.23 5.49 8.73
N ARG A 210 -6.90 5.04 7.52
CA ARG A 210 -7.58 5.40 6.29
C ARG A 210 -8.05 4.16 5.56
N MET A 211 -9.34 4.15 5.27
CA MET A 211 -9.94 3.17 4.39
C MET A 211 -9.89 3.74 2.98
N ARG A 212 -9.43 2.95 2.01
CA ARG A 212 -9.52 3.25 0.59
C ARG A 212 -10.52 2.30 -0.03
N ALA A 213 -11.56 2.85 -0.65
CA ALA A 213 -12.53 2.12 -1.44
C ALA A 213 -12.50 2.56 -2.89
N LEU A 214 -12.89 1.66 -3.78
CA LEU A 214 -12.90 1.85 -5.22
C LEU A 214 -14.31 1.72 -5.75
N ASN A 215 -14.75 2.68 -6.56
CA ASN A 215 -15.98 2.56 -7.30
C ASN A 215 -15.76 1.62 -8.51
N LEU A 216 -16.17 0.36 -8.37
CA LEU A 216 -15.95 -0.64 -9.42
C LEU A 216 -16.65 -0.25 -10.72
N ASP A 217 -17.85 0.32 -10.68
CA ASP A 217 -18.61 0.71 -11.87
C ASP A 217 -17.84 1.70 -12.76
N GLU A 218 -17.18 2.70 -12.15
CA GLU A 218 -16.36 3.67 -12.87
C GLU A 218 -15.06 3.05 -13.41
N THR A 219 -14.44 2.16 -12.65
CA THR A 219 -13.18 1.52 -13.07
C THR A 219 -13.38 0.46 -14.17
N LEU A 220 -14.48 -0.29 -14.12
CA LEU A 220 -14.83 -1.28 -15.12
C LEU A 220 -15.21 -0.65 -16.45
N PHE A 221 -15.66 0.61 -16.45
CA PHE A 221 -15.92 1.35 -17.69
C PHE A 221 -14.65 1.62 -18.49
N ASN A 222 -13.51 1.88 -17.84
CA ASN A 222 -12.23 2.07 -18.51
C ASN A 222 -11.07 1.41 -17.74
N PRO A 223 -10.89 0.09 -17.89
CA PRO A 223 -9.91 -0.66 -17.12
C PRO A 223 -8.45 -0.31 -17.47
N GLU A 224 -8.19 0.18 -18.69
CA GLU A 224 -6.83 0.53 -19.12
C GLU A 224 -6.35 1.88 -18.59
N GLN A 225 -7.26 2.79 -18.29
CA GLN A 225 -6.95 4.11 -17.71
C GLN A 225 -7.96 4.46 -16.62
N PRO A 226 -7.84 3.84 -15.43
CA PRO A 226 -8.75 4.13 -14.33
C PRO A 226 -8.60 5.58 -13.88
N ASN A 227 -9.73 6.27 -13.74
CA ASN A 227 -9.75 7.63 -13.24
C ASN A 227 -9.35 7.63 -11.75
N LYS A 228 -8.44 8.54 -11.36
CA LYS A 228 -8.03 8.71 -9.95
C LYS A 228 -9.21 9.07 -9.03
N SER A 229 -10.28 9.64 -9.59
CA SER A 229 -11.51 9.96 -8.85
C SER A 229 -12.30 8.74 -8.41
N ALA A 230 -12.11 7.58 -9.06
CA ALA A 230 -12.80 6.35 -8.70
C ALA A 230 -12.32 5.77 -7.36
N ALA A 231 -11.13 6.15 -6.91
CA ALA A 231 -10.61 5.82 -5.59
C ALA A 231 -11.02 6.88 -4.57
N MET A 232 -11.73 6.45 -3.53
CA MET A 232 -12.23 7.29 -2.45
C MET A 232 -11.52 6.90 -1.15
N ASP A 233 -10.96 7.89 -0.47
CA ASP A 233 -10.31 7.71 0.83
C ASP A 233 -11.24 8.21 1.94
N TYR A 234 -11.53 7.34 2.91
CA TYR A 234 -12.37 7.60 4.07
C TYR A 234 -11.50 7.57 5.33
N GLU A 235 -11.58 8.62 6.13
CA GLU A 235 -10.79 8.74 7.36
C GLU A 235 -11.59 8.27 8.57
N THR A 236 -10.93 7.54 9.48
CA THR A 236 -11.57 7.18 10.76
C THR A 236 -11.87 8.41 11.60
N LYS A 237 -12.78 8.25 12.57
CA LYS A 237 -13.11 9.28 13.55
C LYS A 237 -11.87 9.81 14.26
N SER A 238 -10.93 8.94 14.65
CA SER A 238 -9.70 9.38 15.33
C SER A 238 -8.86 10.36 14.51
N LEU A 239 -8.75 10.17 13.19
CA LEU A 239 -8.08 11.13 12.31
C LEU A 239 -8.83 12.44 12.18
N ARG A 240 -10.17 12.37 12.03
CA ARG A 240 -11.03 13.55 11.90
C ARG A 240 -10.98 14.40 13.17
N ASP A 241 -11.15 13.78 14.33
CA ASP A 241 -11.10 14.43 15.64
C ASP A 241 -9.73 15.08 15.87
N THR A 242 -8.63 14.39 15.57
CA THR A 242 -7.28 14.95 15.77
C THR A 242 -7.05 16.17 14.86
N ARG A 243 -7.52 16.13 13.61
CA ARG A 243 -7.46 17.29 12.70
C ARG A 243 -8.30 18.46 13.19
N GLN A 244 -9.48 18.18 13.73
CA GLN A 244 -10.34 19.21 14.28
C GLN A 244 -9.70 19.84 15.52
N LEU A 245 -9.15 19.03 16.44
CA LEU A 245 -8.43 19.52 17.62
C LEU A 245 -7.24 20.40 17.25
N LEU A 246 -6.46 20.02 16.22
CA LEU A 246 -5.35 20.84 15.71
C LEU A 246 -5.81 22.20 15.15
N ARG A 247 -7.00 22.28 14.55
CA ARG A 247 -7.54 23.53 14.00
C ARG A 247 -8.18 24.43 15.05
N ASP A 248 -8.93 23.84 15.98
CA ASP A 248 -9.83 24.60 16.86
C ASP A 248 -9.23 24.88 18.25
N VAL A 249 -8.37 23.99 18.76
CA VAL A 249 -7.94 23.99 20.18
C VAL A 249 -6.42 24.10 20.34
N GLY A 250 -5.66 23.53 19.39
CA GLY A 250 -4.20 23.60 19.34
C GLY A 250 -3.50 22.33 19.86
N PHE A 251 -2.16 22.38 19.90
CA PHE A 251 -1.33 21.17 20.07
C PHE A 251 -1.46 20.44 21.41
N LYS A 252 -1.79 21.12 22.52
CA LYS A 252 -1.81 20.48 23.85
C LYS A 252 -2.88 19.38 23.95
N ASP A 253 -4.10 19.71 23.53
CA ASP A 253 -5.23 18.80 23.61
C ASP A 253 -5.15 17.73 22.52
N ALA A 254 -4.63 18.09 21.33
CA ALA A 254 -4.32 17.13 20.28
C ALA A 254 -3.26 16.10 20.74
N LEU A 255 -2.21 16.54 21.43
CA LEU A 255 -1.19 15.64 22.01
C LEU A 255 -1.80 14.70 23.05
N GLN A 256 -2.66 15.21 23.93
CA GLN A 256 -3.31 14.38 24.94
C GLN A 256 -4.24 13.33 24.29
N TYR A 257 -5.04 13.72 23.30
CA TYR A 257 -5.90 12.79 22.57
C TYR A 257 -5.12 11.66 21.89
N VAL A 258 -3.96 11.98 21.29
CA VAL A 258 -3.10 10.99 20.62
C VAL A 258 -2.31 10.14 21.62
N GLU A 259 -2.02 10.66 22.82
CA GLU A 259 -1.47 9.85 23.92
C GLU A 259 -2.50 8.83 24.42
N ASP A 260 -3.78 9.18 24.49
CA ASP A 260 -4.87 8.28 24.85
C ASP A 260 -5.20 7.25 23.73
N HIS A 261 -4.97 7.62 22.46
CA HIS A 261 -5.22 6.77 21.29
C HIS A 261 -3.96 6.64 20.42
N PRO A 262 -2.93 5.91 20.87
CA PRO A 262 -1.63 5.89 20.21
C PRO A 262 -1.69 5.21 18.84
N HIS A 263 -1.33 5.95 17.79
CA HIS A 263 -1.16 5.42 16.44
C HIS A 263 -0.08 6.21 15.67
N PRO A 264 0.87 5.58 14.95
CA PRO A 264 1.94 6.28 14.22
C PRO A 264 1.42 7.37 13.28
N ARG A 265 0.32 7.10 12.59
CA ARG A 265 -0.31 8.10 11.71
C ARG A 265 -0.79 9.37 12.42
N LEU A 266 -1.31 9.25 13.64
CA LEU A 266 -1.77 10.41 14.40
C LEU A 266 -0.59 11.27 14.87
N TRP A 267 0.50 10.62 15.30
CA TRP A 267 1.75 11.30 15.60
C TRP A 267 2.34 12.00 14.37
N ALA A 268 2.28 11.36 13.20
CA ALA A 268 2.73 11.97 11.95
C ALA A 268 1.90 13.21 11.57
N LEU A 269 0.59 13.19 11.84
CA LEU A 269 -0.28 14.35 11.63
C LEU A 269 0.09 15.52 12.56
N ILE A 270 0.35 15.24 13.84
CA ILE A 270 0.82 16.27 14.80
C ILE A 270 2.18 16.81 14.35
N ALA A 271 3.10 15.94 13.91
CA ALA A 271 4.40 16.34 13.42
C ALA A 271 4.30 17.25 12.18
N GLU A 272 3.42 16.93 11.23
CA GLU A 272 3.16 17.75 10.04
C GLU A 272 2.65 19.14 10.43
N ALA A 273 1.62 19.22 11.28
CA ALA A 273 1.08 20.49 11.75
C ALA A 273 2.12 21.31 12.57
N ALA A 274 2.89 20.65 13.45
CA ALA A 274 3.91 21.32 14.24
C ALA A 274 5.07 21.85 13.37
N LEU A 275 5.45 21.12 12.32
CA LEU A 275 6.46 21.60 11.38
C LEU A 275 5.96 22.75 10.49
N GLU A 276 4.69 22.75 10.12
CA GLU A 276 4.07 23.88 9.40
C GLU A 276 4.05 25.16 10.22
N GLU A 277 3.84 25.06 11.55
CA GLU A 277 3.90 26.18 12.49
C GLU A 277 5.32 26.49 13.01
N LEU A 278 6.34 25.74 12.58
CA LEU A 278 7.74 25.85 13.03
C LEU A 278 7.93 25.58 14.55
N ASP A 279 7.02 24.85 15.19
CA ASP A 279 7.20 24.35 16.56
C ASP A 279 8.05 23.07 16.55
N PHE A 280 9.37 23.27 16.58
CA PHE A 280 10.33 22.16 16.59
C PHE A 280 10.29 21.32 17.87
N VAL A 281 9.75 21.83 18.98
CA VAL A 281 9.69 21.09 20.25
C VAL A 281 8.60 20.02 20.17
N VAL A 282 7.41 20.42 19.72
CA VAL A 282 6.30 19.48 19.49
C VAL A 282 6.61 18.54 18.33
N ALA A 283 7.20 19.05 17.24
CA ALA A 283 7.59 18.23 16.10
C ALA A 283 8.60 17.14 16.49
N GLU A 284 9.65 17.46 17.25
CA GLU A 284 10.63 16.46 17.71
C GLU A 284 9.97 15.39 18.60
N LYS A 285 9.09 15.79 19.53
CA LYS A 285 8.33 14.85 20.36
C LYS A 285 7.48 13.90 19.51
N ALA A 286 6.75 14.43 18.53
CA ALA A 286 5.84 13.64 17.69
C ALA A 286 6.61 12.69 16.75
N VAL A 287 7.67 13.16 16.11
CA VAL A 287 8.48 12.36 15.18
C VAL A 287 9.23 11.22 15.90
N VAL A 288 9.70 11.44 17.13
CA VAL A 288 10.30 10.36 17.95
C VAL A 288 9.28 9.24 18.21
N ARG A 289 7.99 9.57 18.38
CA ARG A 289 6.93 8.58 18.56
C ARG A 289 6.60 7.81 17.28
N CYS A 290 6.76 8.42 16.10
CA CYS A 290 6.65 7.75 14.80
C CYS A 290 7.77 6.73 14.53
N ARG A 291 8.91 6.83 15.23
CA ARG A 291 10.12 5.98 15.04
C ARG A 291 10.74 6.06 13.64
N GLU A 292 10.45 7.12 12.89
CA GLU A 292 11.02 7.35 11.57
C GLU A 292 12.35 8.11 11.68
N TYR A 293 13.47 7.39 11.58
CA TYR A 293 14.80 7.98 11.67
C TYR A 293 15.07 9.12 10.66
N PRO A 294 14.65 9.04 9.38
CA PRO A 294 14.83 10.14 8.43
C PRO A 294 14.13 11.42 8.88
N ALA A 295 12.93 11.32 9.44
CA ALA A 295 12.18 12.45 9.95
C ALA A 295 12.89 13.09 11.16
N ILE A 296 13.48 12.30 12.06
CA ILE A 296 14.25 12.83 13.21
C ILE A 296 15.45 13.65 12.72
N GLN A 297 16.20 13.13 11.74
CA GLN A 297 17.36 13.84 11.18
C GLN A 297 16.93 15.11 10.44
N PHE A 298 15.79 15.07 9.77
CA PHE A 298 15.22 16.22 9.09
C PHE A 298 14.86 17.36 10.06
N VAL A 299 14.16 17.07 11.17
CA VAL A 299 13.83 18.06 12.21
C VAL A 299 15.11 18.70 12.78
N LYS A 300 16.14 17.90 13.08
CA LYS A 300 17.43 18.40 13.58
C LYS A 300 18.13 19.31 12.57
N ARG A 301 18.08 18.97 11.28
CA ARG A 301 18.68 19.78 10.21
C ARG A 301 17.96 21.11 10.05
N ILE A 302 16.63 21.14 10.04
CA ILE A 302 15.87 22.38 9.87
C ILE A 302 16.07 23.32 11.06
N LYS A 303 16.11 22.78 12.28
CA LYS A 303 16.33 23.56 13.49
C LYS A 303 17.67 24.32 13.50
N GLN A 304 18.65 23.85 12.73
CA GLN A 304 19.95 24.51 12.56
C GLN A 304 19.95 25.62 11.50
N LEU A 305 18.88 25.76 10.70
CA LEU A 305 18.78 26.84 9.72
C LEU A 305 18.41 28.15 10.44
N ASP A 306 19.10 29.24 10.10
CA ASP A 306 18.89 30.53 10.77
C ASP A 306 17.61 31.25 10.32
N ASP A 307 17.15 30.99 9.08
CA ASP A 307 16.05 31.73 8.45
C ASP A 307 14.72 30.96 8.52
N PRO A 308 13.68 31.49 9.21
CA PRO A 308 12.36 30.87 9.31
C PRO A 308 11.66 30.63 7.97
N GLN A 309 11.84 31.51 6.98
CA GLN A 309 11.23 31.31 5.66
C GLN A 309 11.93 30.15 4.92
N LYS A 310 13.25 30.02 5.08
CA LYS A 310 14.00 28.86 4.55
C LYS A 310 13.58 27.56 5.23
N GLN A 311 13.36 27.60 6.55
CA GLN A 311 12.82 26.46 7.30
C GLN A 311 11.45 26.05 6.75
N LYS A 312 10.55 27.01 6.55
CA LYS A 312 9.21 26.76 5.98
C LYS A 312 9.28 26.16 4.58
N ALA A 313 10.16 26.67 3.72
CA ALA A 313 10.33 26.16 2.36
C ALA A 313 10.87 24.70 2.36
N GLU A 314 11.83 24.38 3.23
CA GLU A 314 12.34 23.01 3.41
C GLU A 314 11.26 22.07 3.96
N VAL A 315 10.42 22.53 4.90
CA VAL A 315 9.27 21.76 5.41
C VAL A 315 8.28 21.45 4.28
N LEU A 316 7.92 22.44 3.46
CA LEU A 316 7.03 22.25 2.31
C LEU A 316 7.62 21.27 1.29
N ALA A 317 8.93 21.37 1.01
CA ALA A 317 9.63 20.46 0.12
C ALA A 317 9.63 19.01 0.66
N TYR A 318 9.77 18.82 1.97
CA TYR A 318 9.73 17.49 2.59
C TYR A 318 8.38 16.80 2.47
N TYR A 319 7.28 17.55 2.54
CA TYR A 319 5.91 17.03 2.32
C TYR A 319 5.49 17.02 0.85
N HIS A 320 6.43 17.08 -0.08
CA HIS A 320 6.19 17.08 -1.54
C HIS A 320 5.34 18.23 -2.07
N ARG A 321 5.22 19.34 -1.32
CA ARG A 321 4.53 20.56 -1.75
C ARG A 321 5.51 21.51 -2.44
N PHE A 322 6.12 21.02 -3.53
CA PHE A 322 7.23 21.70 -4.21
C PHE A 322 6.83 23.03 -4.84
N ASP A 323 5.61 23.16 -5.35
CA ASP A 323 5.11 24.41 -5.93
C ASP A 323 4.96 25.51 -4.88
N GLU A 324 4.53 25.15 -3.67
CA GLU A 324 4.43 26.09 -2.55
C GLU A 324 5.81 26.44 -2.01
N ALA A 325 6.71 25.46 -1.88
CA ALA A 325 8.10 25.69 -1.49
C ALA A 325 8.82 26.64 -2.47
N GLU A 326 8.60 26.47 -3.78
CA GLU A 326 9.14 27.37 -4.81
C GLU A 326 8.66 28.81 -4.63
N ARG A 327 7.37 29.01 -4.31
CA ARG A 327 6.83 30.36 -4.05
C ARG A 327 7.50 31.00 -2.85
N VAL A 328 7.68 30.27 -1.75
CA VAL A 328 8.38 30.77 -0.56
C VAL A 328 9.82 31.16 -0.92
N TYR A 329 10.56 30.32 -1.66
CA TYR A 329 11.91 30.66 -2.10
C TYR A 329 11.98 31.89 -3.02
N LYS A 330 10.97 32.10 -3.88
CA LYS A 330 10.84 33.31 -4.71
C LYS A 330 10.55 34.55 -3.88
N GLU A 331 9.67 34.45 -2.89
CA GLU A 331 9.35 35.54 -1.96
C GLU A 331 10.56 35.96 -1.11
N MET A 332 11.47 35.03 -0.83
CA MET A 332 12.74 35.28 -0.15
C MET A 332 13.84 35.86 -1.06
N ASP A 333 13.55 36.08 -2.35
CA ASP A 333 14.54 36.39 -3.39
C ASP A 333 15.68 35.36 -3.53
N ARG A 334 15.50 34.14 -2.99
CA ARG A 334 16.45 33.02 -3.02
C ARG A 334 16.11 32.01 -4.11
N ARG A 335 16.14 32.48 -5.36
CA ARG A 335 15.82 31.66 -6.55
C ARG A 335 16.83 30.55 -6.79
N ASP A 336 18.08 30.74 -6.36
CA ASP A 336 19.14 29.73 -6.36
C ASP A 336 18.68 28.44 -5.64
N LEU A 337 18.05 28.58 -4.47
CA LEU A 337 17.55 27.44 -3.69
C LEU A 337 16.34 26.76 -4.37
N ALA A 338 15.47 27.53 -5.02
CA ALA A 338 14.36 26.99 -5.81
C ALA A 338 14.86 26.18 -7.01
N VAL A 339 15.89 26.67 -7.70
CA VAL A 339 16.55 25.98 -8.82
C VAL A 339 17.21 24.69 -8.33
N GLU A 340 17.97 24.73 -7.24
CA GLU A 340 18.63 23.55 -6.66
C GLU A 340 17.60 22.49 -6.24
N MET A 341 16.49 22.91 -5.62
CA MET A 341 15.40 21.99 -5.26
C MET A 341 14.80 21.31 -6.49
N ARG A 342 14.45 22.07 -7.54
CA ARG A 342 13.87 21.51 -8.78
C ARG A 342 14.84 20.62 -9.53
N ALA A 343 16.13 20.98 -9.55
CA ALA A 343 17.19 20.15 -10.13
C ALA A 343 17.32 18.81 -9.40
N ARG A 344 17.27 18.79 -8.05
CA ARG A 344 17.27 17.55 -7.26
C ARG A 344 16.04 16.66 -7.53
N LEU A 345 14.91 17.23 -7.91
CA LEU A 345 13.71 16.49 -8.30
C LEU A 345 13.76 15.95 -9.74
N GLY A 346 14.73 16.40 -10.54
CA GLY A 346 14.79 16.10 -11.98
C GLY A 346 13.75 16.86 -12.81
N ASP A 347 13.11 17.89 -12.25
CA ASP A 347 12.14 18.73 -12.97
C ASP A 347 12.87 19.82 -13.78
N TRP A 348 13.63 19.36 -14.77
CA TRP A 348 14.52 20.21 -15.57
C TRP A 348 13.77 21.25 -16.40
N PHE A 349 12.51 20.96 -16.79
CA PHE A 349 11.67 21.93 -17.48
C PHE A 349 11.38 23.15 -16.60
N ARG A 350 11.04 22.91 -15.32
CA ARG A 350 10.82 24.01 -14.38
C ARG A 350 12.12 24.72 -14.03
N VAL A 351 13.25 24.01 -13.95
CA VAL A 351 14.59 24.61 -13.77
C VAL A 351 14.88 25.64 -14.87
N VAL A 352 14.68 25.30 -16.15
CA VAL A 352 14.94 26.24 -17.27
C VAL A 352 14.09 27.50 -17.13
N GLN A 353 12.80 27.36 -16.79
CA GLN A 353 11.91 28.51 -16.57
C GLN A 353 12.40 29.40 -15.43
N LEU A 354 12.81 28.80 -14.31
CA LEU A 354 13.30 29.53 -13.14
C LEU A 354 14.61 30.29 -13.42
N VAL A 355 15.53 29.69 -14.16
CA VAL A 355 16.80 30.35 -14.51
C VAL A 355 16.56 31.46 -15.54
N GLN A 356 15.68 31.25 -16.53
CA GLN A 356 15.32 32.28 -17.52
C GLN A 356 14.60 33.49 -16.88
N GLU A 357 13.74 33.28 -15.88
CA GLU A 357 13.10 34.34 -15.10
C GLU A 357 14.09 35.10 -14.17
N GLY A 358 15.17 34.42 -13.75
CA GLY A 358 16.06 34.86 -12.67
C GLY A 358 17.39 35.50 -13.09
N GLY A 359 17.85 35.26 -14.32
CA GLY A 359 19.14 35.71 -14.83
C GLY A 359 20.01 34.55 -15.33
N SER A 360 20.92 34.88 -16.26
CA SER A 360 21.65 33.94 -17.12
C SER A 360 22.75 33.15 -16.38
N ASP A 361 22.38 32.14 -15.59
CA ASP A 361 23.32 31.09 -15.20
C ASP A 361 23.44 30.06 -16.35
N GLU A 362 24.31 30.38 -17.32
CA GLU A 362 24.50 29.60 -18.54
C GLU A 362 24.91 28.15 -18.26
N SER A 363 25.66 27.91 -17.18
CA SER A 363 26.11 26.57 -16.77
C SER A 363 24.93 25.69 -16.35
N MET A 364 24.04 26.23 -15.51
CA MET A 364 22.83 25.53 -15.07
C MET A 364 21.84 25.31 -16.22
N ILE A 365 21.69 26.28 -17.13
CA ILE A 365 20.84 26.13 -18.32
C ILE A 365 21.36 25.02 -19.23
N HIS A 366 22.67 24.99 -19.49
CA HIS A 366 23.28 23.94 -20.31
C HIS A 366 23.03 22.55 -19.73
N THR A 367 23.27 22.40 -18.42
CA THR A 367 23.01 21.14 -17.70
C THR A 367 21.53 20.76 -17.76
N ALA A 368 20.62 21.72 -17.62
CA ALA A 368 19.19 21.46 -17.70
C ALA A 368 18.74 21.04 -19.11
N TRP A 369 19.24 21.70 -20.17
CA TRP A 369 18.95 21.31 -21.56
C TRP A 369 19.49 19.92 -21.91
N GLU A 370 20.69 19.58 -21.44
CA GLU A 370 21.26 18.25 -21.62
C GLU A 370 20.35 17.16 -21.01
N ASN A 371 19.92 17.35 -19.76
CA ASN A 371 19.03 16.40 -19.08
C ASN A 371 17.62 16.33 -19.73
N ILE A 372 17.10 17.44 -20.27
CA ILE A 372 15.85 17.42 -21.05
C ILE A 372 16.03 16.64 -22.36
N GLY A 373 17.19 16.78 -23.01
CA GLY A 373 17.56 15.99 -24.17
C GLY A 373 17.56 14.50 -23.86
N ASP A 374 18.20 14.10 -22.76
CA ASP A 374 18.26 12.72 -22.27
C ASP A 374 16.85 12.17 -22.00
N TYR A 375 15.99 12.95 -21.33
CA TYR A 375 14.59 12.59 -21.09
C TYR A 375 13.78 12.29 -22.38
N TYR A 376 14.03 13.04 -23.47
CA TYR A 376 13.40 12.77 -24.75
C TYR A 376 14.03 11.61 -25.51
N ALA A 377 15.35 11.43 -25.40
CA ALA A 377 16.09 10.33 -26.00
C ALA A 377 15.64 8.98 -25.42
N ASP A 378 15.49 8.87 -24.10
CA ASP A 378 15.00 7.67 -23.40
C ASP A 378 13.60 7.23 -23.88
N ARG A 379 12.78 8.20 -24.31
CA ARG A 379 11.43 7.97 -24.85
C ARG A 379 11.41 7.82 -26.36
N GLN A 380 12.57 7.69 -27.00
CA GLN A 380 12.75 7.55 -28.44
C GLN A 380 12.17 8.74 -29.24
N LYS A 381 12.05 9.91 -28.60
CA LYS A 381 11.60 11.16 -29.25
C LYS A 381 12.80 11.92 -29.79
N TRP A 382 13.51 11.28 -30.72
CA TRP A 382 14.80 11.72 -31.27
C TRP A 382 14.78 13.13 -31.87
N ALA A 383 13.67 13.55 -32.50
CA ALA A 383 13.53 14.89 -33.06
C ALA A 383 13.62 15.99 -31.99
N LYS A 384 12.92 15.80 -30.86
CA LYS A 384 12.96 16.76 -29.75
C LYS A 384 14.28 16.69 -29.00
N ALA A 385 14.83 15.50 -28.81
CA ALA A 385 16.14 15.34 -28.19
C ALA A 385 17.24 16.12 -28.95
N ALA A 386 17.24 16.04 -30.28
CA ALA A 386 18.18 16.78 -31.13
C ALA A 386 18.07 18.31 -30.96
N GLU A 387 16.85 18.86 -30.82
CA GLU A 387 16.65 20.29 -30.57
C GLU A 387 17.32 20.73 -29.26
N TYR A 388 17.13 19.98 -28.18
CA TYR A 388 17.73 20.31 -26.88
C TYR A 388 19.24 20.07 -26.83
N TYR A 389 19.75 19.03 -27.49
CA TYR A 389 21.20 18.80 -27.59
C TYR A 389 21.91 19.85 -28.46
N ALA A 390 21.23 20.38 -29.48
CA ALA A 390 21.74 21.51 -30.26
C ALA A 390 21.79 22.80 -29.42
N LEU A 391 20.79 23.03 -28.55
CA LEU A 391 20.77 24.18 -27.63
C LEU A 391 21.91 24.15 -26.62
N CYS A 392 22.26 22.98 -26.07
CA CYS A 392 23.44 22.85 -25.20
C CYS A 392 24.76 22.65 -25.98
N ARG A 393 24.76 22.51 -27.31
CA ARG A 393 25.98 22.23 -28.11
C ARG A 393 26.70 20.93 -27.71
N HIS A 394 25.95 19.93 -27.23
CA HIS A 394 26.52 18.62 -26.89
C HIS A 394 26.65 17.74 -28.15
N TYR A 395 27.73 17.92 -28.89
CA TYR A 395 27.92 17.33 -30.21
C TYR A 395 27.96 15.78 -30.23
N GLU A 396 28.50 15.14 -29.19
CA GLU A 396 28.56 13.66 -29.14
C GLU A 396 27.17 13.01 -29.09
N LYS A 397 26.32 13.44 -28.14
CA LYS A 397 24.93 12.99 -28.03
C LYS A 397 24.12 13.37 -29.26
N LEU A 398 24.34 14.57 -29.81
CA LEU A 398 23.65 15.02 -31.03
C LEU A 398 24.01 14.14 -32.25
N ALA A 399 25.29 13.78 -32.42
CA ALA A 399 25.74 12.86 -33.47
C ALA A 399 25.10 11.47 -33.32
N HIS A 400 25.02 10.95 -32.08
CA HIS A 400 24.33 9.68 -31.81
C HIS A 400 22.84 9.75 -32.17
N VAL A 401 22.16 10.85 -31.85
CA VAL A 401 20.74 11.04 -32.21
C VAL A 401 20.55 11.13 -33.72
N HIS A 402 21.40 11.87 -34.45
CA HIS A 402 21.33 11.96 -35.91
C HIS A 402 21.63 10.63 -36.61
N TYR A 403 22.62 9.88 -36.11
CA TYR A 403 22.90 8.53 -36.59
C TYR A 403 21.70 7.59 -36.35
N THR A 404 21.12 7.63 -35.16
CA THR A 404 19.93 6.82 -34.81
C THR A 404 18.69 7.21 -35.64
N ARG A 405 18.66 8.43 -36.19
CA ARG A 405 17.60 8.94 -37.07
C ARG A 405 17.90 8.73 -38.56
N ASP A 406 19.03 8.12 -38.91
CA ASP A 406 19.54 8.02 -40.28
C ASP A 406 19.67 9.38 -41.00
N ASP A 407 19.84 10.47 -40.26
CA ASP A 407 19.99 11.82 -40.82
C ASP A 407 21.47 12.16 -41.04
N PHE A 408 22.07 11.48 -42.01
CA PHE A 408 23.48 11.62 -42.35
C PHE A 408 23.83 13.03 -42.88
N ARG A 409 22.86 13.77 -43.43
CA ARG A 409 23.07 15.16 -43.87
C ARG A 409 23.25 16.13 -42.72
N ALA A 410 22.52 15.92 -41.62
CA ALA A 410 22.73 16.69 -40.39
C ALA A 410 24.02 16.29 -39.69
N LEU A 411 24.39 15.00 -39.74
CA LEU A 411 25.66 14.49 -39.22
C LEU A 411 26.88 15.10 -39.94
N GLU A 412 26.83 15.28 -41.27
CA GLU A 412 27.89 15.92 -42.05
C GLU A 412 28.05 17.43 -41.76
N ARG A 413 27.04 18.07 -41.17
CA ARG A 413 27.04 19.52 -40.85
C ARG A 413 27.47 19.83 -39.41
N LEU A 414 27.58 18.80 -38.58
CA LEU A 414 28.12 18.85 -37.23
C LEU A 414 29.65 18.87 -37.28
#